data_AF-B6W771-F1
#
_entry.id   AF-B6W771-F1
#
_cell.length_a   1.000
_cell.length_b   1.000
_cell.length_c   1.000
_cell.angle_alpha   90.00
_cell.angle_beta   90.00
_cell.angle_gamma   90.00
#
_symmetry.space_group_name_H-M   'P 1'
#
loop_
_entity.id
_entity.type
_entity.pdbx_description
1 polymer ?
#
loop_
_entity_poly.entity_id
_entity_poly.type
_entity_poly.pdbx_seq_one_letter_code
_entity_poly.pdbx_strand_id
1 'polypeptide(L)'
;MKKDILDRIKKNGTDLCWNLVLIFRIIEIFKERKMKFVYIIMGPFDSKVDRKAIGKNNNAEIIGVKNLDEAKEVCKSLIGLADVIELCGAFEESGAREIIDATNCKIPIGFVTHLDFQDDLFDKLFS
;
A
#
# COMPACT_ATOMS: atom_id res chain seq x y z
N MET A 1 6.48 -0.59 21.74
CA MET A 1 7.24 -1.57 20.93
C MET A 1 8.60 -1.06 20.41
N LYS A 2 8.68 0.07 19.68
CA LYS A 2 9.97 0.65 19.20
C LYS A 2 10.93 1.07 20.32
N LYS A 3 10.42 1.67 21.43
CA LYS A 3 11.23 2.05 22.60
C LYS A 3 11.68 0.84 23.41
N ASP A 4 10.78 -0.13 23.62
CA ASP A 4 11.05 -1.30 24.47
C ASP A 4 12.18 -2.20 23.93
N ILE A 5 12.33 -2.26 22.60
CA ILE A 5 13.42 -3.01 21.96
C ILE A 5 14.76 -2.28 22.18
N LEU A 6 14.80 -0.96 21.99
CA LEU A 6 16.00 -0.15 22.20
C LEU A 6 16.45 -0.14 23.67
N ASP A 7 15.49 -0.12 24.59
CA ASP A 7 15.78 -0.14 26.03
C ASP A 7 16.26 -1.51 26.51
N ARG A 8 15.79 -2.61 25.89
CA ARG A 8 16.33 -3.96 26.13
C ARG A 8 17.74 -4.15 25.59
N ILE A 9 18.08 -3.56 24.44
CA ILE A 9 19.43 -3.63 23.84
C ILE A 9 20.44 -2.92 24.74
N LYS A 10 20.08 -1.77 25.33
CA LYS A 10 20.95 -1.02 26.26
C LYS A 10 21.23 -1.77 27.57
N LYS A 11 20.33 -2.66 28.00
CA LYS A 11 20.41 -3.32 29.32
C LYS A 11 21.33 -4.55 29.35
N ASN A 12 21.63 -5.15 28.20
CA ASN A 12 22.44 -6.39 28.10
C ASN A 12 23.84 -6.11 27.53
N GLY A 13 24.51 -5.07 28.04
CA GLY A 13 25.90 -4.77 27.70
C GLY A 13 26.84 -5.83 28.24
N THR A 14 27.19 -6.83 27.42
CA THR A 14 28.40 -7.67 27.61
C THR A 14 28.89 -8.35 26.34
N ASP A 15 28.51 -7.89 25.14
CA ASP A 15 29.21 -8.32 23.92
C ASP A 15 29.08 -7.31 22.78
N LEU A 16 30.02 -6.36 22.71
CA LEU A 16 30.03 -5.30 21.70
C LEU A 16 30.05 -5.88 20.27
N CYS A 17 30.69 -7.04 20.06
CA CYS A 17 30.77 -7.71 18.75
C CYS A 17 29.41 -8.29 18.31
N TRP A 18 28.67 -8.96 19.19
CA TRP A 18 27.36 -9.52 18.85
C TRP A 18 26.29 -8.44 18.69
N ASN A 19 26.35 -7.37 19.51
CA ASN A 19 25.46 -6.22 19.34
C ASN A 19 25.70 -5.51 18.00
N LEU A 20 26.95 -5.37 17.55
CA LEU A 20 27.23 -4.77 16.25
C LEU A 20 26.71 -5.65 15.11
N VAL A 21 26.95 -6.97 15.14
CA VAL A 21 26.45 -7.91 14.12
C VAL A 21 24.92 -7.94 14.08
N LEU A 22 24.25 -7.92 15.24
CA LEU A 22 22.80 -7.88 15.33
C LEU A 22 22.24 -6.55 14.81
N ILE A 23 22.88 -5.43 15.16
CA ILE A 23 22.53 -4.10 14.64
C ILE A 23 22.74 -4.05 13.12
N PHE A 24 23.85 -4.55 12.59
CA PHE A 24 24.10 -4.63 11.14
C PHE A 24 23.07 -5.49 10.43
N ARG A 25 22.69 -6.63 11.02
CA ARG A 25 21.69 -7.55 10.46
C ARG A 25 20.28 -6.97 10.55
N ILE A 26 19.95 -6.24 11.61
CA ILE A 26 18.72 -5.45 11.71
C ILE A 26 18.72 -4.31 10.69
N ILE A 27 19.83 -3.59 10.54
CA ILE A 27 20.00 -2.54 9.53
C ILE A 27 19.84 -3.13 8.13
N GLU A 28 20.43 -4.28 7.81
CA GLU A 28 20.22 -4.97 6.52
C GLU A 28 18.77 -5.42 6.33
N ILE A 29 18.13 -5.97 7.36
CA ILE A 29 16.69 -6.30 7.34
C ILE A 29 15.84 -5.04 7.04
N PHE A 30 16.24 -3.87 7.54
CA PHE A 30 15.58 -2.59 7.21
C PHE A 30 16.02 -2.01 5.86
N LYS A 31 17.23 -2.30 5.39
CA LYS A 31 17.79 -1.84 4.11
C LYS A 31 17.18 -2.55 2.90
N GLU A 32 16.60 -3.74 3.11
CA GLU A 32 15.99 -4.56 2.06
C GLU A 32 14.46 -4.42 1.92
N ARG A 33 13.81 -3.47 2.60
CA ARG A 33 12.40 -3.17 2.28
C ARG A 33 12.31 -2.55 0.89
N LYS A 34 12.11 -3.42 -0.10
CA LYS A 34 11.75 -3.03 -1.46
C LYS A 34 10.35 -2.41 -1.45
N MET A 35 10.20 -1.36 -2.24
CA MET A 35 8.94 -0.65 -2.45
C MET A 35 7.78 -1.61 -2.72
N LYS A 36 6.70 -1.51 -1.95
CA LYS A 36 5.45 -2.24 -2.15
C LYS A 36 4.41 -1.34 -2.81
N PHE A 37 4.02 -1.72 -4.02
CA PHE A 37 2.98 -1.09 -4.81
C PHE A 37 1.64 -1.81 -4.64
N VAL A 38 0.55 -1.08 -4.49
CA VAL A 38 -0.80 -1.67 -4.42
C VAL A 38 -1.70 -1.02 -5.46
N TYR A 39 -2.43 -1.83 -6.23
CA TYR A 39 -3.45 -1.38 -7.16
C TYR A 39 -4.85 -1.76 -6.64
N ILE A 40 -5.76 -0.80 -6.54
CA ILE A 40 -7.14 -1.03 -6.14
C ILE A 40 -8.03 -1.03 -7.38
N ILE A 41 -8.74 -2.14 -7.59
CA ILE A 41 -9.73 -2.28 -8.67
C ILE A 41 -11.14 -2.34 -8.08
N MET A 42 -12.03 -1.47 -8.56
CA MET A 42 -13.42 -1.42 -8.14
C MET A 42 -14.30 -2.23 -9.08
N GLY A 43 -15.20 -3.05 -8.53
CA GLY A 43 -16.08 -3.94 -9.28
C GLY A 43 -16.81 -4.91 -8.33
N PRO A 44 -17.46 -5.98 -8.81
CA PRO A 44 -18.16 -6.94 -7.96
C PRO A 44 -17.19 -7.90 -7.23
N PHE A 45 -16.26 -7.34 -6.45
CA PHE A 45 -15.21 -8.05 -5.74
C PHE A 45 -15.44 -8.08 -4.23
N ASP A 46 -14.84 -9.05 -3.57
CA ASP A 46 -14.71 -9.11 -2.10
C ASP A 46 -13.25 -8.85 -1.71
N SER A 47 -13.02 -7.72 -1.06
CA SER A 47 -11.68 -7.28 -0.66
C SER A 47 -10.95 -8.20 0.31
N LYS A 48 -11.60 -9.22 0.87
CA LYS A 48 -10.96 -10.22 1.73
C LYS A 48 -10.37 -11.39 0.95
N VAL A 49 -10.91 -11.71 -0.22
CA VAL A 49 -10.52 -12.90 -1.01
C VAL A 49 -9.96 -12.54 -2.38
N ASP A 50 -10.41 -11.46 -3.00
CA ASP A 50 -9.99 -11.02 -4.34
C ASP A 50 -8.71 -10.19 -4.27
N ARG A 51 -7.62 -10.87 -3.92
CA ARG A 51 -6.28 -10.28 -3.83
C ARG A 51 -5.25 -11.12 -4.57
N LYS A 52 -4.32 -10.48 -5.27
CA LYS A 52 -3.20 -11.17 -5.89
C LYS A 52 -1.92 -10.37 -5.82
N ALA A 53 -0.87 -10.99 -5.28
CA ALA A 53 0.47 -10.42 -5.29
C ALA A 53 1.32 -10.98 -6.44
N ILE A 54 2.20 -10.13 -6.97
CA ILE A 54 3.18 -10.46 -8.00
C ILE A 54 4.55 -9.85 -7.64
N GLY A 55 5.58 -10.25 -8.40
CA GLY A 55 6.94 -9.74 -8.25
C GLY A 55 7.72 -10.41 -7.12
N LYS A 56 9.02 -10.11 -7.06
CA LYS A 56 9.91 -10.69 -6.04
C LYS A 56 9.50 -10.14 -4.67
N ASN A 57 9.32 -11.03 -3.70
CA ASN A 57 8.86 -10.71 -2.34
C ASN A 57 7.47 -10.05 -2.30
N ASN A 58 6.59 -10.31 -3.28
CA ASN A 58 5.23 -9.77 -3.32
C ASN A 58 5.20 -8.23 -3.26
N ASN A 59 6.10 -7.59 -3.98
CA ASN A 59 6.30 -6.15 -3.96
C ASN A 59 5.28 -5.38 -4.82
N ALA A 60 4.36 -6.07 -5.50
CA ALA A 60 3.19 -5.48 -6.11
C ALA A 60 1.95 -6.35 -5.80
N GLU A 61 0.81 -5.72 -5.55
CA GLU A 61 -0.45 -6.41 -5.21
C GLU A 61 -1.64 -5.72 -5.85
N ILE A 62 -2.59 -6.48 -6.40
CA ILE A 62 -3.92 -6.01 -6.79
C ILE A 62 -4.95 -6.45 -5.75
N ILE A 63 -5.85 -5.54 -5.37
CA ILE A 63 -6.93 -5.79 -4.41
C ILE A 63 -8.25 -5.33 -5.05
N GLY A 64 -9.20 -6.24 -5.14
CA GLY A 64 -10.58 -5.92 -5.54
C GLY A 64 -11.38 -5.31 -4.40
N VAL A 65 -12.21 -4.32 -4.70
CA VAL A 65 -13.16 -3.71 -3.73
C VAL A 65 -14.51 -3.49 -4.41
N LYS A 66 -15.59 -3.55 -3.62
CA LYS A 66 -16.95 -3.43 -4.15
C LYS A 66 -17.42 -2.00 -4.39
N ASN A 67 -16.87 -1.05 -3.65
CA ASN A 67 -17.26 0.35 -3.69
C ASN A 67 -16.21 1.26 -3.02
N LEU A 68 -16.44 2.57 -3.10
CA LEU A 68 -15.58 3.59 -2.52
C LEU A 68 -15.43 3.49 -0.99
N ASP A 69 -16.48 3.12 -0.26
CA ASP A 69 -16.40 2.96 1.20
C ASP A 69 -15.48 1.81 1.60
N GLU A 70 -15.59 0.67 0.93
CA GLU A 70 -14.65 -0.44 1.15
C GLU A 70 -13.23 -0.06 0.72
N ALA A 71 -13.07 0.68 -0.39
CA ALA A 71 -11.78 1.20 -0.82
C ALA A 71 -11.12 2.07 0.25
N LYS A 72 -11.87 2.98 0.88
CA LYS A 72 -11.38 3.84 1.98
C LYS A 72 -10.86 2.98 3.15
N GLU A 73 -11.60 1.96 3.57
CA GLU A 73 -11.18 1.08 4.66
C GLU A 73 -9.94 0.24 4.31
N VAL A 74 -9.89 -0.31 3.09
CA VAL A 74 -8.72 -1.05 2.60
C VAL A 74 -7.50 -0.13 2.55
N CYS A 75 -7.62 1.07 1.99
CA CYS A 75 -6.49 2.00 1.87
C CYS A 75 -5.95 2.46 3.24
N LYS A 76 -6.84 2.71 4.23
CA LYS A 76 -6.42 2.98 5.61
C LYS A 76 -5.60 1.83 6.21
N SER A 77 -6.03 0.59 5.96
CA SER A 77 -5.34 -0.60 6.48
C SER A 77 -3.94 -0.80 5.89
N LEU A 78 -3.65 -0.22 4.73
CA LEU A 78 -2.38 -0.33 4.02
C LEU A 78 -1.32 0.68 4.46
N ILE A 79 -1.66 1.65 5.31
CA ILE A 79 -0.72 2.67 5.80
C ILE A 79 0.44 1.99 6.56
N GLY A 80 1.67 2.16 6.04
CA GLY A 80 2.89 1.54 6.57
C GLY A 80 3.12 0.09 6.13
N LEU A 81 2.21 -0.48 5.35
CA LEU A 81 2.34 -1.78 4.67
C LEU A 81 2.66 -1.62 3.19
N ALA A 82 2.06 -0.62 2.54
CA ALA A 82 2.32 -0.23 1.16
C ALA A 82 3.06 1.13 1.13
N ASP A 83 3.82 1.34 0.05
CA ASP A 83 4.55 2.59 -0.20
C ASP A 83 3.78 3.51 -1.17
N VAL A 84 2.89 2.95 -1.98
CA VAL A 84 2.01 3.68 -2.90
C VAL A 84 0.75 2.88 -3.19
N ILE A 85 -0.37 3.57 -3.36
CA ILE A 85 -1.65 3.01 -3.81
C ILE A 85 -2.03 3.67 -5.14
N GLU A 86 -2.32 2.88 -6.15
CA GLU A 86 -2.90 3.33 -7.43
C GLU A 86 -4.34 2.84 -7.55
N LEU A 87 -5.22 3.70 -8.06
CA LEU A 87 -6.65 3.45 -8.18
C LEU A 87 -7.03 3.25 -9.65
N CYS A 88 -7.92 2.30 -9.94
CA CYS A 88 -8.48 2.16 -11.29
C CYS A 88 -9.36 3.37 -11.69
N GLY A 89 -9.63 3.53 -12.99
CA GLY A 89 -10.41 4.66 -13.51
C GLY A 89 -11.82 4.82 -12.94
N ALA A 90 -12.45 3.74 -12.47
CA ALA A 90 -13.79 3.80 -11.88
C ALA A 90 -13.88 4.67 -10.61
N PHE A 91 -12.76 5.01 -9.98
CA PHE A 91 -12.75 5.91 -8.82
C PHE A 91 -12.88 7.39 -9.20
N GLU A 92 -12.48 7.74 -10.43
CA GLU A 92 -12.38 9.12 -10.90
C GLU A 92 -11.51 10.01 -9.98
N GLU A 93 -11.40 11.30 -10.31
CA GLU A 93 -10.70 12.25 -9.45
C GLU A 93 -11.42 12.44 -8.10
N SER A 94 -12.75 12.40 -8.11
CA SER A 94 -13.59 12.61 -6.91
C SER A 94 -13.36 11.53 -5.85
N GLY A 95 -13.41 10.25 -6.24
CA GLY A 95 -13.14 9.13 -5.34
C GLY A 95 -11.68 9.08 -4.90
N ALA A 96 -10.73 9.44 -5.77
CA ALA A 96 -9.33 9.56 -5.38
C ALA A 96 -9.13 10.59 -4.26
N ARG A 97 -9.77 11.77 -4.35
CA ARG A 97 -9.74 12.81 -3.30
C ARG A 97 -10.32 12.30 -1.98
N GLU A 98 -11.45 11.60 -2.02
CA GLU A 98 -12.04 11.01 -0.81
C GLU A 98 -11.10 10.01 -0.12
N ILE A 99 -10.37 9.19 -0.88
CA ILE A 99 -9.42 8.22 -0.30
C ILE A 99 -8.18 8.94 0.25
N ILE A 100 -7.69 9.99 -0.42
CA ILE A 100 -6.59 10.83 0.09
C ILE A 100 -6.96 11.42 1.46
N ASP A 101 -8.17 11.97 1.58
CA ASP A 101 -8.69 12.51 2.83
C ASP A 101 -8.84 11.40 3.89
N ALA A 102 -9.42 10.25 3.51
CA ALA A 102 -9.63 9.12 4.41
C ALA A 102 -8.31 8.53 4.95
N THR A 103 -7.23 8.60 4.18
CA THR A 103 -5.89 8.16 4.60
C THR A 103 -5.09 9.26 5.30
N ASN A 104 -5.65 10.46 5.45
CA ASN A 104 -5.00 11.65 6.01
C ASN A 104 -3.64 11.96 5.34
N CYS A 105 -3.56 11.78 4.02
CA CYS A 105 -2.32 11.99 3.23
C CYS A 105 -1.10 11.21 3.76
N LYS A 106 -1.30 10.06 4.43
CA LYS A 106 -0.20 9.25 5.02
C LYS A 106 0.41 8.25 4.04
N ILE A 107 -0.18 8.08 2.87
CA ILE A 107 0.30 7.21 1.79
C ILE A 107 0.06 7.92 0.45
N PRO A 108 1.02 7.88 -0.49
CA PRO A 108 0.81 8.40 -1.84
C PRO A 108 -0.34 7.66 -2.55
N ILE A 109 -1.22 8.42 -3.19
CA ILE A 109 -2.33 7.90 -3.97
C ILE A 109 -2.27 8.48 -5.39
N GLY A 110 -2.22 7.60 -6.38
CA GLY A 110 -2.44 7.92 -7.78
C GLY A 110 -3.72 7.27 -8.30
N PHE A 111 -4.19 7.71 -9.47
CA PHE A 111 -5.34 7.12 -10.14
C PHE A 111 -5.14 7.10 -11.64
N VAL A 112 -5.67 6.07 -12.28
CA VAL A 112 -5.66 5.90 -13.73
C VAL A 112 -6.80 6.72 -14.33
N THR A 113 -6.53 7.41 -15.44
CA THR A 113 -7.54 8.03 -16.29
C THR A 113 -7.22 7.75 -17.76
N HIS A 114 -8.16 8.04 -18.65
CA HIS A 114 -7.96 7.96 -20.10
C HIS A 114 -7.84 9.35 -20.72
N LEU A 115 -7.47 9.41 -22.00
CA LEU A 115 -7.41 10.64 -22.77
C LEU A 115 -8.80 10.95 -23.33
N ASP A 116 -9.24 12.22 -23.25
CA ASP A 116 -10.59 12.67 -23.59
C ASP A 116 -11.11 12.20 -24.97
N PHE A 117 -10.24 12.01 -25.97
CA PHE A 117 -10.67 11.50 -27.28
C PHE A 117 -11.19 10.05 -27.26
N GLN A 118 -11.03 9.34 -26.14
CA GLN A 118 -11.56 8.00 -25.91
C GLN A 118 -12.91 8.00 -25.19
N ASP A 119 -13.47 9.16 -24.81
CA ASP A 119 -14.71 9.26 -24.02
C ASP A 119 -15.85 8.45 -24.65
N ASP A 120 -16.08 8.61 -25.96
CA ASP A 120 -17.10 7.84 -26.70
C ASP A 120 -16.96 6.31 -26.62
N LEU A 121 -15.73 5.79 -26.43
CA LEU A 121 -15.47 4.36 -26.28
C LEU A 121 -15.70 3.90 -24.84
N PHE A 122 -15.31 4.71 -23.86
CA PHE A 122 -15.54 4.44 -22.45
C PHE A 122 -17.04 4.49 -22.13
N ASP A 123 -17.74 5.50 -22.62
CA ASP A 123 -19.19 5.63 -22.45
C ASP A 123 -19.93 4.40 -22.99
N LYS A 124 -19.56 3.89 -24.17
CA LYS A 124 -20.16 2.67 -24.74
C LYS A 124 -19.84 1.40 -23.97
N LEU A 125 -18.67 1.33 -23.33
CA LEU A 125 -18.25 0.15 -22.57
C LEU A 125 -18.95 0.08 -21.22
N PHE A 126 -19.24 1.23 -20.61
CA PHE A 126 -19.76 1.35 -19.25
C PHE A 126 -21.23 1.84 -19.16
N SER A 127 -21.89 2.09 -20.30
CA SER A 127 -23.34 2.39 -20.40
C SER A 127 -24.26 1.23 -20.07
#